data_AF-A0A7W5C1H0-F1
#
_entry.id   AF-A0A7W5C1H0-F1
#
_cell.length_a   1.000
_cell.length_b   1.000
_cell.length_c   1.000
_cell.angle_alpha   90.00
_cell.angle_beta   90.00
_cell.angle_gamma   90.00
#
_symmetry.space_group_name_H-M   'P 1'
#
loop_
_entity.id
_entity.type
_entity.pdbx_description
1 polymer ?
#
loop_
_entity_poly.entity_id
_entity_poly.type
_entity_poly.pdbx_seq_one_letter_code
_entity_poly.pdbx_strand_id
1 'polypeptide(L)' 'MKPIARQGDLHRCPCNGHGVTPIVSGSPQSRVEGQPVARVGDKTACGATIIEGSGSASTFAGSR' A
#
# COMPACT_ATOMS: atom_id res chain seq x y z
N MET A 1 8.17 -3.84 -13.29
CA MET A 1 8.20 -2.93 -12.13
C MET A 1 6.86 -3.00 -11.42
N LYS A 2 6.82 -3.34 -10.14
CA LYS A 2 5.59 -3.25 -9.34
C LYS A 2 5.65 -1.93 -8.52
N PRO A 3 4.58 -1.13 -8.49
CA PRO A 3 4.55 0.10 -7.71
C PRO A 3 4.59 -0.21 -6.20
N ILE A 4 5.20 0.70 -5.43
CA ILE A 4 5.15 0.68 -3.97
C ILE A 4 3.74 1.10 -3.53
N ALA A 5 3.09 0.28 -2.72
CA ALA A 5 1.83 0.64 -2.08
C ALA A 5 2.08 1.64 -0.94
N ARG A 6 1.31 2.71 -0.92
CA ARG A 6 1.33 3.81 0.05
C ARG A 6 -0.03 3.91 0.74
N GLN A 7 -0.07 4.62 1.85
CA GLN A 7 -1.34 5.00 2.46
C GLN A 7 -2.18 5.79 1.43
N GLY A 8 -3.41 5.34 1.20
CA GLY A 8 -4.31 5.86 0.18
C GLY A 8 -4.38 5.01 -1.09
N ASP A 9 -3.44 4.08 -1.33
CA ASP A 9 -3.53 3.21 -2.50
C ASP A 9 -4.73 2.28 -2.43
N LEU A 10 -5.32 2.03 -3.60
CA LEU A 10 -6.56 1.30 -3.73
C LEU A 10 -6.29 -0.20 -3.83
N HIS A 11 -6.83 -0.96 -2.88
CA HIS A 11 -6.84 -2.42 -2.88
C HIS A 11 -8.21 -2.95 -3.27
N ARG A 12 -8.28 -3.89 -4.23
CA ARG A 12 -9.51 -4.64 -4.51
C ARG A 12 -9.64 -5.80 -3.53
N CYS A 13 -10.60 -5.70 -2.62
CA CYS A 13 -10.93 -6.80 -1.74
C CYS A 13 -11.73 -7.85 -2.53
N PRO A 14 -11.36 -9.14 -2.50
CA PRO A 14 -12.12 -10.22 -3.15
C PRO A 14 -13.44 -10.52 -2.42
N CYS A 15 -13.71 -9.89 -1.28
CA CYS A 15 -14.94 -10.07 -0.54
C CYS A 15 -16.12 -9.37 -1.23
N ASN A 16 -17.21 -10.10 -1.43
CA ASN A 16 -18.42 -9.62 -2.09
C ASN A 16 -19.04 -8.47 -1.28
N GLY A 17 -18.93 -7.23 -1.77
CA GLY A 17 -19.51 -6.03 -1.14
C GLY A 17 -18.51 -4.99 -0.62
N HIS A 18 -17.22 -5.33 -0.44
CA HIS A 18 -16.19 -4.34 -0.05
C HIS A 18 -15.58 -3.59 -1.24
N GLY A 19 -15.51 -4.22 -2.41
CA GLY A 19 -15.05 -3.58 -3.64
C GLY A 19 -13.61 -3.06 -3.56
N VAL A 20 -13.41 -1.82 -4.01
CA VAL A 20 -12.10 -1.15 -4.01
C VAL A 20 -12.00 -0.29 -2.76
N THR A 21 -11.06 -0.61 -1.88
CA THR A 21 -10.87 0.10 -0.61
C THR A 21 -9.48 0.67 -0.48
N PRO A 22 -9.32 1.90 0.01
CA PRO A 22 -8.00 2.48 0.23
C PRO A 22 -7.28 1.84 1.41
N ILE A 23 -5.95 1.84 1.37
CA ILE A 23 -5.10 1.52 2.51
C ILE A 23 -5.14 2.70 3.48
N VAL A 24 -5.62 2.48 4.71
CA VAL A 24 -5.77 3.55 5.72
C VAL A 24 -4.64 3.60 6.73
N SER A 25 -3.85 2.52 6.80
CA SER A 25 -2.70 2.40 7.68
C SER A 25 -1.42 2.32 6.86
N GLY A 26 -0.37 2.98 7.33
CA GLY A 26 0.96 2.91 6.74
C GLY A 26 2.00 3.14 7.82
N SER A 27 3.25 2.82 7.52
CA SER A 27 4.31 2.96 8.51
C SER A 27 4.86 4.39 8.58
N PRO A 28 4.90 5.02 9.78
CA PRO A 28 5.39 6.39 9.91
C PRO A 28 6.89 6.52 9.66
N GLN A 29 7.65 5.43 9.87
CA GLN A 29 9.10 5.36 9.68
C GLN A 29 9.52 5.13 8.22
N SER A 30 8.65 4.52 7.40
CA SER A 30 8.94 4.21 6.01
C SER A 30 8.09 5.11 5.14
N ARG A 31 8.67 6.22 4.65
CA ARG A 31 7.99 7.19 3.79
C ARG A 31 8.65 7.22 2.42
N VAL A 32 7.84 7.20 1.37
CA VAL A 32 8.27 7.33 -0.03
C VAL A 32 7.52 8.52 -0.61
N GLU A 33 8.25 9.49 -1.17
CA GLU A 33 7.66 10.73 -1.72
C GLU A 33 6.80 11.50 -0.69
N GLY A 34 7.21 11.48 0.59
CA GLY A 34 6.50 12.13 1.69
C GLY A 34 5.25 11.39 2.21
N GLN A 35 4.85 10.30 1.56
CA GLN A 35 3.71 9.48 1.96
C GLN A 35 4.16 8.20 2.69
N PRO A 36 3.46 7.79 3.76
CA PRO A 36 3.79 6.57 4.48
C PRO A 36 3.54 5.35 3.60
N VAL A 37 4.49 4.43 3.60
CA VAL A 37 4.49 3.19 2.83
C VAL A 37 3.62 2.15 3.54
N ALA A 38 2.78 1.48 2.77
CA ALA A 38 2.00 0.34 3.24
C ALA A 38 2.90 -0.91 3.29
N ARG A 39 2.97 -1.56 4.46
CA ARG A 39 3.74 -2.77 4.71
C ARG A 39 2.83 -3.94 5.02
N VAL A 40 3.41 -5.13 5.02
CA VAL A 40 2.76 -6.32 5.57
C VAL A 40 2.40 -6.05 7.03
N GLY A 41 1.14 -6.24 7.39
CA GLY A 41 0.55 -5.91 8.68
C GLY A 41 -0.29 -4.63 8.69
N ASP A 42 -0.23 -3.80 7.64
CA ASP A 42 -1.07 -2.60 7.56
C ASP A 42 -2.54 -2.93 7.24
N LYS A 43 -3.44 -2.10 7.75
CA LYS A 43 -4.89 -2.23 7.60
C LYS A 43 -5.44 -1.39 6.43
N THR A 44 -6.39 -1.98 5.71
CA THR A 44 -7.21 -1.30 4.70
C THR A 44 -8.50 -0.76 5.30
N ALA A 45 -9.20 0.12 4.58
CA ALA A 45 -10.46 0.70 5.02
C ALA A 45 -11.55 -0.36 5.28
N CYS A 46 -11.50 -1.50 4.60
CA CYS A 46 -12.41 -2.61 4.83
C CYS A 46 -12.04 -3.51 6.02
N GLY A 47 -10.96 -3.19 6.74
CA GLY A 47 -10.47 -3.98 7.88
C GLY A 47 -9.60 -5.18 7.47
N ALA A 48 -9.32 -5.37 6.17
CA ALA A 48 -8.36 -6.37 5.74
C ALA A 48 -6.94 -5.96 6.15
N THR A 49 -6.11 -6.95 6.44
CA THR A 49 -4.69 -6.73 6.75
C THR A 49 -3.85 -7.19 5.57
N ILE A 50 -2.84 -6.41 5.19
CA ILE A 50 -1.89 -6.80 4.15
C ILE A 50 -1.07 -7.97 4.69
N ILE A 51 -1.30 -9.18 4.18
CA ILE A 51 -0.58 -10.39 4.62
C ILE A 51 0.63 -10.73 3.76
N GLU A 52 0.68 -10.21 2.53
CA GLU A 52 1.80 -10.36 1.63
C GLU A 52 2.12 -9.03 0.95
N GLY A 53 3.41 -8.73 0.89
CA GLY A 53 3.95 -7.58 0.17
C GLY A 53 4.99 -8.09 -0.81
N SER A 54 4.82 -7.76 -2.09
CA SER A 54 5.85 -8.06 -3.08
C SER A 54 7.01 -7.07 -2.89
N GLY A 55 8.07 -7.48 -2.19
CA GLY A 55 9.23 -6.66 -1.81
C GLY A 55 10.14 -6.25 -2.98
N SER A 56 9.58 -5.67 -4.05
CA SER A 56 10.34 -5.10 -5.17
C SER A 56 10.14 -3.58 -5.23
N ALA A 57 10.48 -2.90 -4.14
CA ALA A 57 10.58 -1.46 -4.06
C ALA A 57 11.85 -0.98 -4.78
N SER A 58 11.84 -0.96 -6.12
CA SER A 58 12.91 -0.30 -6.88
C SER A 58 12.62 1.20 -6.94
N THR A 59 13.31 1.96 -6.08
CA THR A 59 13.49 3.40 -6.18
C THR A 59 13.86 3.78 -7.61
N PHE A 60 13.00 4.51 -8.30
CA PHE A 60 13.44 5.29 -9.46
C PHE A 60 13.13 6.76 -9.19
N ALA A 61 14.03 7.37 -8.41
CA ALA A 61 14.32 8.77 -8.56
C ALA A 61 15.10 8.90 -9.88
N GLY A 62 14.59 9.64 -10.86
CA GLY A 62 15.34 9.81 -12.10
C GLY A 62 14.55 10.38 -13.26
N SER A 63 14.48 11.70 -13.28
CA SER A 63 14.17 12.59 -14.40
C SER A 63 14.65 12.11 -15.78
N ARG A 64 13.72 11.92 -16.72
CA ARG A 64 13.63 12.58 -18.04
C ARG A 64 12.40 12.09 -18.79
#